data_AF-A0A810NX27-F1
#
_entry.id   AF-A0A810NX27-F1
#
_cell.length_a   1.000
_cell.length_b   1.000
_cell.length_c   1.000
_cell.angle_alpha   90.00
_cell.angle_beta   90.00
_cell.angle_gamma   90.00
#
_symmetry.space_group_name_H-M   'P 1'
#
loop_
_entity.id
_entity.type
_entity.pdbx_description
1 polymer ?
#
loop_
_entity_poly.entity_id
_entity_poly.type
_entity_poly.pdbx_seq_one_letter_code
_entity_poly.pdbx_strand_id
1 'polypeptide(L)'
;MMAVIVKGTGMTTDTRDKMVRTAALLLAERGYAATSFQDVIARSGAPRGSIYHHFPGGKEQLAAEALRWYAGRNRVQVGGDAPGGRALDAVAGYFAAMASWLRKTDFKGGCPIAGVALDVGPDEPLHAVVAAAFADWRGVLEHAFQAEGCAPGTARALGALVIAAAEGALLLARAERDLTAYQDVAAEVLWHLRTTLAAAAGEPAASAVR
;
A
#
# COMPACT_ATOMS: atom_id res chain seq x y z
N MET A 1 14.21 28.82 5.49
CA MET A 1 15.22 29.49 4.65
C MET A 1 16.36 28.48 4.51
N MET A 2 16.64 27.82 3.39
CA MET A 2 16.53 28.19 1.97
C MET A 2 15.91 27.05 1.14
N ALA A 3 15.14 27.44 0.12
CA ALA A 3 14.80 26.58 -1.00
C ALA A 3 16.00 26.48 -1.95
N VAL A 4 16.33 25.28 -2.40
CA VAL A 4 17.17 25.07 -3.58
C VAL A 4 16.23 24.80 -4.75
N ILE A 5 16.25 25.71 -5.71
CA ILE A 5 15.49 25.69 -6.95
C ILE A 5 16.19 24.73 -7.92
N VAL A 6 15.47 23.70 -8.39
CA VAL A 6 15.82 23.02 -9.64
C VAL A 6 14.87 23.55 -10.71
N LYS A 7 15.39 24.42 -11.58
CA LYS A 7 14.75 24.80 -12.84
C LYS A 7 14.89 23.62 -13.80
N GLY A 8 13.79 22.92 -14.06
CA GLY A 8 13.67 21.95 -15.14
C GLY A 8 12.46 22.30 -16.01
N THR A 9 12.59 22.18 -17.31
CA THR A 9 11.60 22.42 -18.36
C THR A 9 10.42 21.41 -18.34
N GLY A 10 9.76 21.22 -17.18
CA GLY A 10 8.97 20.02 -16.85
C GLY A 10 7.47 20.19 -16.59
N MET A 11 6.70 20.81 -17.49
CA MET A 11 5.22 20.86 -17.34
C MET A 11 4.54 19.51 -17.67
N THR A 12 5.14 18.69 -18.54
CA THR A 12 4.55 17.43 -19.02
C THR A 12 4.73 16.27 -18.03
N THR A 13 5.89 16.21 -17.35
CA THR A 13 6.17 15.19 -16.32
C THR A 13 5.33 15.42 -15.06
N ASP A 14 5.19 16.67 -14.60
CA ASP A 14 4.36 16.97 -13.43
C ASP A 14 2.87 16.67 -13.67
N THR A 15 2.34 17.00 -14.86
CA THR A 15 0.95 16.71 -15.20
C THR A 15 0.68 15.21 -15.25
N ARG A 16 1.59 14.43 -15.85
CA ARG A 16 1.50 12.97 -15.91
C ARG A 16 1.51 12.35 -14.53
N ASP A 17 2.47 12.72 -13.69
CA ASP A 17 2.61 12.20 -12.33
C ASP A 17 1.41 12.57 -11.46
N LYS A 18 0.89 13.79 -11.62
CA LYS A 18 -0.32 14.23 -10.92
C LYS A 18 -1.53 13.37 -11.30
N MET A 19 -1.69 13.02 -12.58
CA MET A 19 -2.77 12.13 -13.02
C MET A 19 -2.59 10.71 -12.46
N VAL A 20 -1.37 10.15 -12.46
CA VAL A 20 -1.07 8.83 -11.86
C VAL A 20 -1.43 8.80 -10.36
N ARG A 21 -0.98 9.81 -9.60
CA ARG A 21 -1.28 9.92 -8.16
C ARG A 21 -2.79 10.08 -7.91
N THR A 22 -3.46 10.89 -8.73
CA THR A 22 -4.90 11.12 -8.62
C THR A 22 -5.69 9.85 -8.94
N ALA A 23 -5.28 9.10 -9.96
CA ALA A 23 -5.88 7.82 -10.29
C ALA A 23 -5.73 6.83 -9.13
N ALA A 24 -4.55 6.72 -8.52
CA ALA A 24 -4.35 5.84 -7.35
C ALA A 24 -5.30 6.19 -6.18
N LEU A 25 -5.52 7.49 -5.92
CA LEU A 25 -6.46 7.95 -4.90
C LEU A 25 -7.92 7.59 -5.23
N LEU A 26 -8.34 7.78 -6.49
CA LEU A 26 -9.70 7.43 -6.92
C LEU A 26 -9.93 5.92 -6.88
N LEU A 27 -8.96 5.12 -7.32
CA LEU A 27 -9.01 3.66 -7.22
C LEU A 27 -9.11 3.19 -5.77
N ALA A 28 -8.34 3.81 -4.87
CA ALA A 28 -8.39 3.53 -3.44
C ALA A 28 -9.76 3.85 -2.81
N GLU A 29 -10.45 4.86 -3.33
CA GLU A 29 -11.76 5.29 -2.82
C GLU A 29 -12.92 4.50 -3.41
N ARG A 30 -12.84 4.11 -4.68
CA ARG A 30 -14.02 3.69 -5.45
C ARG A 30 -13.86 2.36 -6.19
N GLY A 31 -12.63 1.84 -6.29
CA GLY A 31 -12.33 0.74 -7.19
C GLY A 31 -12.12 1.18 -8.64
N TYR A 32 -11.71 0.24 -9.48
CA TYR A 32 -11.50 0.40 -10.91
C TYR A 32 -12.81 0.60 -11.67
N ALA A 33 -13.85 -0.19 -11.39
CA ALA A 33 -15.10 -0.15 -12.13
C ALA A 33 -15.76 1.25 -12.05
N ALA A 34 -15.78 1.84 -10.85
CA ALA A 34 -16.39 3.14 -10.57
C ALA A 34 -15.46 4.35 -10.79
N THR A 35 -14.24 4.16 -11.31
CA THR A 35 -13.31 5.26 -11.62
C THR A 35 -13.20 5.45 -13.13
N SER A 36 -13.64 6.59 -13.65
CA SER A 36 -13.49 6.91 -15.08
C SER A 36 -12.25 7.74 -15.38
N PHE A 37 -11.84 7.75 -16.64
CA PHE A 37 -10.76 8.60 -17.13
C PHE A 37 -11.07 10.10 -16.92
N GLN A 38 -12.35 10.48 -17.04
CA GLN A 38 -12.79 11.86 -16.83
C GLN A 38 -12.75 12.26 -15.34
N ASP A 39 -13.02 11.34 -14.42
CA ASP A 39 -12.88 11.60 -12.98
C ASP A 39 -11.45 11.99 -12.62
N VAL A 40 -10.45 11.31 -13.21
CA VAL A 40 -9.04 11.62 -12.97
C VAL A 40 -8.68 13.00 -13.49
N ILE A 41 -9.14 13.38 -14.70
CA ILE A 41 -8.91 14.72 -15.24
C ILE A 41 -9.53 15.78 -14.31
N ALA A 42 -10.81 15.60 -13.98
CA ALA A 42 -11.57 16.53 -13.16
C ALA A 42 -10.91 16.74 -11.79
N ARG A 43 -10.47 15.66 -11.15
CA ARG A 43 -9.83 15.72 -9.83
C ARG A 43 -8.38 16.20 -9.87
N SER A 44 -7.63 15.86 -10.91
CA SER A 44 -6.22 16.27 -11.05
C SER A 44 -6.10 17.74 -11.48
N GLY A 45 -7.14 18.32 -12.07
CA GLY A 45 -7.08 19.65 -12.66
C GLY A 45 -6.16 19.72 -13.89
N ALA A 46 -5.81 18.57 -14.48
CA ALA A 46 -5.05 18.51 -15.71
C ALA A 46 -5.90 19.00 -16.90
N PRO A 47 -5.30 19.60 -17.94
CA PRO A 47 -6.02 19.98 -19.15
C PRO A 47 -6.70 18.76 -19.79
N ARG A 48 -7.98 18.88 -20.18
CA ARG A 48 -8.74 17.76 -20.79
C ARG A 48 -8.03 17.10 -21.98
N GLY A 49 -7.30 17.88 -22.77
CA GLY A 49 -6.58 17.37 -23.94
C GLY A 49 -5.30 16.59 -23.63
N SER A 50 -4.72 16.73 -22.43
CA SER A 50 -3.40 16.13 -22.14
C SER A 50 -3.47 14.64 -21.83
N ILE A 51 -4.61 14.14 -21.32
CA ILE A 51 -4.67 12.77 -20.82
C ILE A 51 -4.52 11.72 -21.93
N TYR A 52 -5.05 11.96 -23.13
CA TYR A 52 -4.93 11.04 -24.27
C TYR A 52 -3.52 11.04 -24.87
N HIS A 53 -2.80 12.16 -24.74
CA HIS A 53 -1.39 12.24 -25.10
C HIS A 53 -0.50 11.49 -24.09
N HIS A 54 -0.83 11.57 -22.79
CA HIS A 54 -0.03 10.92 -21.74
C HIS A 54 -0.31 9.43 -21.58
N PHE A 55 -1.54 8.98 -21.86
CA PHE A 55 -1.97 7.59 -21.71
C PHE A 55 -2.74 7.14 -22.96
N PRO A 56 -2.06 6.89 -24.08
CA PRO A 56 -2.69 6.42 -25.32
C PRO A 56 -3.37 5.05 -25.16
N GLY A 57 -2.93 4.23 -24.21
CA GLY A 57 -3.59 2.98 -23.79
C GLY A 57 -4.81 3.18 -22.87
N GLY A 58 -5.25 4.43 -22.69
CA GLY A 58 -6.50 4.76 -22.02
C GLY A 58 -6.54 4.45 -20.52
N LYS A 59 -7.75 4.16 -20.03
CA LYS A 59 -8.05 3.93 -18.60
C LYS A 59 -7.23 2.78 -18.02
N GLU A 60 -7.05 1.69 -18.76
CA GLU A 60 -6.30 0.53 -18.30
C GLU A 60 -4.82 0.87 -18.11
N GLN A 61 -4.18 1.56 -19.07
CA GLN A 61 -2.80 2.02 -18.92
C GLN A 61 -2.65 2.92 -17.68
N LEU A 62 -3.52 3.92 -17.53
CA LEU A 62 -3.48 4.83 -16.39
C LEU A 62 -3.64 4.08 -15.06
N ALA A 63 -4.57 3.13 -14.99
CA ALA A 63 -4.76 2.30 -13.81
C ALA A 63 -3.53 1.43 -13.52
N ALA A 64 -2.98 0.74 -14.51
CA ALA A 64 -1.77 -0.07 -14.34
C ALA A 64 -0.59 0.76 -13.79
N GLU A 65 -0.41 1.97 -14.30
CA GLU A 65 0.64 2.87 -13.83
C GLU A 65 0.37 3.42 -12.42
N ALA A 66 -0.87 3.75 -12.10
CA ALA A 66 -1.28 4.15 -10.76
C ALA A 66 -1.06 3.04 -9.72
N LEU A 67 -1.39 1.80 -10.08
CA LEU A 67 -1.16 0.62 -9.24
C LEU A 67 0.33 0.37 -9.04
N ARG A 68 1.16 0.43 -10.10
CA ARG A 68 2.63 0.30 -9.97
C ARG A 68 3.25 1.40 -9.11
N TRP A 69 2.81 2.64 -9.30
CA TRP A 69 3.26 3.77 -8.47
C TRP A 69 2.89 3.55 -7.00
N TYR A 70 1.64 3.15 -6.72
CA TYR A 70 1.19 2.86 -5.37
C TYR A 70 1.93 1.66 -4.76
N ALA A 71 2.17 0.62 -5.55
CA ALA A 71 2.91 -0.57 -5.15
C ALA A 71 4.35 -0.22 -4.74
N GLY A 72 5.07 0.57 -5.55
CA GLY A 72 6.41 1.04 -5.21
C GLY A 72 6.44 1.92 -3.96
N ARG A 73 5.46 2.82 -3.79
CA ARG A 73 5.33 3.63 -2.58
C ARG A 73 5.09 2.77 -1.33
N ASN A 74 4.18 1.80 -1.41
CA ASN A 74 3.89 0.93 -0.26
C ASN A 74 5.02 -0.06 0.04
N ARG A 75 5.75 -0.53 -0.97
CA ARG A 75 6.94 -1.35 -0.79
C ARG A 75 7.92 -0.71 0.18
N VAL A 76 8.16 0.60 0.04
CA VAL A 76 9.03 1.38 0.95
C VAL A 76 8.45 1.44 2.37
N GLN A 77 7.13 1.66 2.50
CA GLN A 77 6.48 1.72 3.81
C GLN A 77 6.46 0.37 4.54
N VAL A 78 6.29 -0.73 3.79
CA VAL A 78 6.27 -2.10 4.31
C VAL A 78 7.69 -2.60 4.63
N GLY A 79 8.68 -2.24 3.81
CA GLY A 79 10.08 -2.65 3.99
C GLY A 79 10.89 -1.80 4.98
N GLY A 80 10.41 -0.60 5.30
CA GLY A 80 11.06 0.35 6.19
C GLY A 80 12.21 1.13 5.54
N ASP A 81 12.23 2.45 5.76
CA ASP A 81 13.40 3.33 5.49
C ASP A 81 14.28 3.51 6.75
N ALA A 82 13.97 2.83 7.86
CA ALA A 82 14.58 3.12 9.16
C ALA A 82 16.01 2.54 9.26
N PRO A 83 17.06 3.36 9.45
CA PRO A 83 18.41 2.88 9.70
C PRO A 83 18.45 2.05 11.00
N GLY A 84 18.83 0.77 10.91
CA GLY A 84 18.79 -0.16 12.04
C GLY A 84 17.38 -0.58 12.48
N GLY A 85 16.35 -0.31 11.66
CA GLY A 85 14.96 -0.57 11.99
C GLY A 85 14.60 -2.05 11.88
N ARG A 86 13.94 -2.57 12.92
CA ARG A 86 13.46 -3.94 12.95
C ARG A 86 12.24 -4.10 12.04
N ALA A 87 12.03 -5.28 11.46
CA ALA A 87 10.85 -5.63 10.67
C ALA A 87 9.55 -5.35 11.45
N LEU A 88 9.56 -5.55 12.77
CA LEU A 88 8.45 -5.19 13.65
C LEU A 88 8.11 -3.69 13.61
N ASP A 89 9.13 -2.82 13.60
CA ASP A 89 8.95 -1.36 13.56
C ASP A 89 8.42 -0.91 12.19
N ALA A 90 8.91 -1.52 11.11
CA ALA A 90 8.40 -1.26 9.75
C ALA A 90 6.92 -1.61 9.64
N VAL A 91 6.51 -2.79 10.13
CA VAL A 91 5.09 -3.20 10.17
C VAL A 91 4.27 -2.25 11.03
N ALA A 92 4.74 -1.88 12.22
CA ALA A 92 4.05 -0.92 13.09
C ALA A 92 3.87 0.45 12.42
N GLY A 93 4.92 0.94 11.75
CA GLY A 93 4.90 2.18 10.97
C GLY A 93 3.90 2.12 9.81
N TYR A 94 3.81 0.99 9.12
CA TYR A 94 2.82 0.76 8.08
C TYR A 94 1.38 0.86 8.61
N PHE A 95 1.05 0.14 9.69
CA PHE A 95 -0.28 0.22 10.32
C PHE A 95 -0.60 1.66 10.78
N ALA A 96 0.36 2.36 11.38
CA ALA A 96 0.18 3.74 11.82
C ALA A 96 -0.07 4.70 10.64
N ALA A 97 0.67 4.55 9.54
CA ALA A 97 0.51 5.38 8.35
C ALA A 97 -0.86 5.18 7.71
N MET A 98 -1.35 3.94 7.64
CA MET A 98 -2.66 3.60 7.09
C MET A 98 -3.81 4.08 8.00
N ALA A 99 -3.71 3.95 9.32
CA ALA A 99 -4.67 4.55 10.25
C ALA A 99 -4.75 6.09 10.10
N SER A 100 -3.60 6.76 9.94
CA SER A 100 -3.55 8.19 9.65
C SER A 100 -4.25 8.53 8.33
N TRP A 101 -4.03 7.71 7.31
CA TRP A 101 -4.63 7.89 5.98
C TRP A 101 -6.16 7.72 6.00
N LEU A 102 -6.67 6.70 6.70
CA LEU A 102 -8.10 6.50 6.90
C LEU A 102 -8.77 7.73 7.53
N ARG A 103 -8.21 8.27 8.62
CA ARG A 103 -8.74 9.50 9.25
C ARG A 103 -8.71 10.69 8.29
N LYS A 104 -7.59 10.91 7.59
CA LYS A 104 -7.44 12.04 6.65
C LYS A 104 -8.43 11.98 5.48
N THR A 105 -8.86 10.78 5.10
CA THR A 105 -9.81 10.57 4.00
C THR A 105 -11.25 10.40 4.47
N ASP A 106 -11.53 10.65 5.75
CA ASP A 106 -12.86 10.42 6.34
C ASP A 106 -13.37 8.99 6.04
N PHE A 107 -12.47 8.01 6.20
CA PHE A 107 -12.68 6.59 5.95
C PHE A 107 -13.07 6.22 4.51
N LYS A 108 -12.87 7.12 3.54
CA LYS A 108 -13.14 6.84 2.13
C LYS A 108 -11.99 6.13 1.44
N GLY A 109 -10.76 6.37 1.89
CA GLY A 109 -9.56 5.75 1.33
C GLY A 109 -9.42 4.27 1.70
N GLY A 110 -8.65 3.55 0.90
CA GLY A 110 -8.28 2.16 1.12
C GLY A 110 -7.03 1.80 0.32
N CYS A 111 -6.82 0.50 0.08
CA CYS A 111 -5.78 0.04 -0.82
C CYS A 111 -6.32 -0.05 -2.26
N PRO A 112 -5.77 0.70 -3.23
CA PRO A 112 -6.17 0.59 -4.63
C PRO A 112 -5.85 -0.80 -5.19
N ILE A 113 -4.78 -1.47 -4.74
CA ILE A 113 -4.45 -2.83 -5.19
C ILE A 113 -5.54 -3.81 -4.78
N ALA A 114 -5.99 -3.78 -3.52
CA ALA A 114 -7.09 -4.61 -3.05
C ALA A 114 -8.43 -4.25 -3.73
N GLY A 115 -8.71 -2.96 -3.92
CA GLY A 115 -9.91 -2.51 -4.63
C GLY A 115 -9.96 -3.03 -6.07
N VAL A 116 -8.84 -2.96 -6.81
CA VAL A 116 -8.79 -3.51 -8.17
C VAL A 116 -8.82 -5.04 -8.18
N ALA A 117 -8.22 -5.73 -7.20
CA ALA A 117 -8.32 -7.20 -7.08
C ALA A 117 -9.77 -7.71 -7.05
N LEU A 118 -10.70 -6.93 -6.49
CA LEU A 118 -12.12 -7.28 -6.41
C LEU A 118 -12.91 -6.94 -7.68
N ASP A 119 -12.37 -6.04 -8.50
CA ASP A 119 -13.06 -5.52 -9.69
C ASP A 119 -12.67 -6.25 -10.99
N VAL A 120 -11.54 -6.96 -11.01
CA VAL A 120 -10.99 -7.57 -12.23
C VAL A 120 -10.88 -9.08 -12.12
N GLY A 121 -11.21 -9.78 -13.20
CA GLY A 121 -11.05 -11.23 -13.35
C GLY A 121 -9.63 -11.66 -13.69
N PRO A 122 -9.31 -12.96 -13.60
CA PRO A 122 -7.96 -13.49 -13.79
C PRO A 122 -7.38 -13.30 -15.20
N ASP A 123 -8.26 -13.17 -16.21
CA ASP A 123 -7.88 -13.00 -17.62
C ASP A 123 -7.68 -11.52 -18.01
N GLU A 124 -7.95 -10.58 -17.10
CA GLU A 124 -7.81 -9.15 -17.37
C GLU A 124 -6.36 -8.66 -17.14
N PRO A 125 -5.82 -7.76 -17.98
CA PRO A 125 -4.42 -7.31 -17.87
C PRO A 125 -4.02 -6.73 -16.51
N LEU A 126 -4.96 -6.08 -15.81
CA LEU A 126 -4.70 -5.50 -14.49
C LEU A 126 -4.52 -6.55 -13.39
N HIS A 127 -5.06 -7.76 -13.55
CA HIS A 127 -4.91 -8.84 -12.58
C HIS A 127 -3.43 -9.17 -12.34
N ALA A 128 -2.62 -9.25 -13.40
CA ALA A 128 -1.19 -9.50 -13.30
C ALA A 128 -0.45 -8.38 -12.53
N VAL A 129 -0.86 -7.12 -12.69
CA VAL A 129 -0.27 -5.98 -11.98
C VAL A 129 -0.58 -6.05 -10.49
N VAL A 130 -1.81 -6.41 -10.14
CA VAL A 130 -2.25 -6.58 -8.75
C VAL A 130 -1.56 -7.76 -8.07
N ALA A 131 -1.50 -8.91 -8.75
CA ALA A 131 -0.80 -10.10 -8.25
C ALA A 131 0.68 -9.82 -8.00
N ALA A 132 1.35 -9.11 -8.92
CA ALA A 132 2.74 -8.71 -8.77
C ALA A 132 2.94 -7.79 -7.55
N ALA A 133 2.05 -6.82 -7.31
CA ALA A 133 2.15 -5.92 -6.16
C ALA A 133 2.06 -6.66 -4.81
N PHE A 134 1.08 -7.56 -4.65
CA PHE A 134 0.97 -8.36 -3.43
C PHE A 134 2.13 -9.34 -3.25
N ALA A 135 2.61 -9.95 -4.34
CA ALA A 135 3.79 -10.80 -4.28
C ALA A 135 5.03 -10.02 -3.85
N ASP A 136 5.19 -8.80 -4.37
CA ASP A 136 6.30 -7.91 -4.06
C ASP A 136 6.33 -7.52 -2.57
N TRP A 137 5.21 -7.03 -2.04
CA TRP A 137 5.12 -6.65 -0.63
C TRP A 137 5.35 -7.83 0.32
N ARG A 138 4.80 -9.01 0.01
CA ARG A 138 5.06 -10.23 0.79
C ARG A 138 6.52 -10.64 0.72
N GLY A 139 7.17 -10.52 -0.44
CA GLY A 139 8.59 -10.83 -0.60
C GLY A 139 9.50 -9.91 0.23
N VAL A 140 9.15 -8.62 0.32
CA VAL A 140 9.86 -7.66 1.20
C VAL A 140 9.77 -8.05 2.67
N LEU A 141 8.56 -8.36 3.14
CA LEU A 141 8.35 -8.80 4.53
C LEU A 141 9.05 -10.12 4.82
N GLU A 142 8.93 -11.08 3.91
CA GLU A 142 9.60 -12.37 4.03
C GLU A 142 11.13 -12.18 4.17
N HIS A 143 11.74 -11.34 3.33
CA HIS A 143 13.16 -11.05 3.42
C HIS A 143 13.53 -10.38 4.75
N ALA A 144 12.73 -9.41 5.20
CA ALA A 144 12.95 -8.73 6.48
C ALA A 144 12.86 -9.69 7.68
N PHE A 145 11.88 -10.59 7.70
CA PHE A 145 11.75 -11.58 8.77
C PHE A 145 12.85 -12.64 8.74
N GLN A 146 13.32 -13.05 7.56
CA GLN A 146 14.48 -13.95 7.43
C GLN A 146 15.76 -13.31 7.95
N ALA A 147 15.95 -12.00 7.71
CA ALA A 147 17.08 -11.25 8.25
C ALA A 147 17.08 -11.19 9.79
N GLU A 148 15.92 -11.38 10.44
CA GLU A 148 15.76 -11.52 11.89
C GLU A 148 15.74 -12.98 12.37
N GLY A 149 16.16 -13.94 11.53
CA GLY A 149 16.37 -15.33 11.94
C GLY A 149 15.15 -16.25 11.79
N CYS A 150 14.04 -15.77 11.23
CA CYS A 150 12.91 -16.66 10.94
C CYS A 150 13.24 -17.67 9.84
N ALA A 151 12.85 -18.93 10.04
CA ALA A 151 12.92 -19.95 9.00
C ALA A 151 12.11 -19.52 7.76
N PRO A 152 12.53 -19.85 6.52
CA PRO A 152 11.88 -19.36 5.28
C PRO A 152 10.37 -19.60 5.23
N GLY A 153 9.92 -20.79 5.63
CA GLY A 153 8.49 -21.12 5.66
C GLY A 153 7.68 -20.23 6.61
N THR A 154 8.23 -19.93 7.79
CA THR A 154 7.62 -19.04 8.78
C THR A 154 7.62 -17.60 8.30
N ALA A 155 8.75 -17.09 7.78
CA ALA A 155 8.87 -15.74 7.25
C ALA A 155 7.86 -15.47 6.11
N ARG A 156 7.73 -16.42 5.18
CA ARG A 156 6.72 -16.37 4.11
C ARG A 156 5.29 -16.29 4.65
N ALA A 157 4.98 -17.10 5.66
CA ALA A 157 3.65 -17.13 6.28
C ALA A 157 3.35 -15.83 7.05
N LEU A 158 4.32 -15.28 7.79
CA LEU A 158 4.19 -13.98 8.47
C LEU A 158 3.99 -12.84 7.48
N GLY A 159 4.71 -12.82 6.36
CA GLY A 159 4.51 -11.83 5.30
C GLY A 159 3.08 -11.87 4.74
N ALA A 160 2.54 -13.07 4.53
CA ALA A 160 1.14 -13.24 4.12
C ALA A 160 0.15 -12.77 5.21
N LEU A 161 0.40 -13.12 6.47
CA LEU A 161 -0.42 -12.70 7.61
C LEU A 161 -0.53 -11.18 7.70
N VAL A 162 0.60 -10.47 7.65
CA VAL A 162 0.63 -9.01 7.76
C VAL A 162 -0.21 -8.35 6.67
N ILE A 163 -0.01 -8.75 5.41
CA ILE A 163 -0.75 -8.17 4.29
C ILE A 163 -2.24 -8.49 4.40
N ALA A 164 -2.60 -9.75 4.65
CA ALA A 164 -4.00 -10.15 4.77
C ALA A 164 -4.71 -9.43 5.94
N ALA A 165 -4.05 -9.32 7.09
CA ALA A 165 -4.59 -8.65 8.26
C ALA A 165 -4.75 -7.14 8.03
N ALA A 166 -3.78 -6.48 7.40
CA ALA A 166 -3.88 -5.06 7.09
C ALA A 166 -5.00 -4.75 6.11
N GLU A 167 -5.14 -5.52 5.02
CA GLU A 167 -6.21 -5.32 4.04
C GLU A 167 -7.59 -5.60 4.64
N GLY A 168 -7.73 -6.65 5.47
CA GLY A 168 -8.96 -6.91 6.21
C GLY A 168 -9.31 -5.82 7.21
N ALA A 169 -8.32 -5.32 7.95
CA ALA A 169 -8.50 -4.22 8.89
C ALA A 169 -8.91 -2.92 8.20
N LEU A 170 -8.31 -2.59 7.04
CA LEU A 170 -8.71 -1.44 6.22
C LEU A 170 -10.18 -1.56 5.78
N LEU A 171 -10.61 -2.76 5.39
CA LEU A 171 -12.00 -3.03 5.01
C LEU A 171 -12.96 -2.78 6.18
N LEU A 172 -12.68 -3.35 7.36
CA LEU A 172 -13.50 -3.15 8.56
C LEU A 172 -13.59 -1.67 8.94
N ALA A 173 -12.45 -0.99 8.99
CA ALA A 173 -12.41 0.43 9.34
C ALA A 173 -13.22 1.30 8.38
N ARG A 174 -13.18 0.98 7.09
CA ARG A 174 -13.97 1.67 6.08
C ARG A 174 -15.46 1.40 6.22
N ALA A 175 -15.86 0.14 6.48
CA ALA A 175 -17.24 -0.26 6.63
C ALA A 175 -17.89 0.36 7.89
N GLU A 176 -17.14 0.39 8.98
CA GLU A 176 -17.61 0.87 10.30
C GLU A 176 -17.39 2.38 10.48
N ARG A 177 -16.55 2.98 9.64
CA ARG A 177 -16.06 4.37 9.79
C ARG A 177 -15.43 4.61 11.16
N ASP A 178 -14.71 3.62 11.64
CA ASP A 178 -14.10 3.58 12.96
C ASP A 178 -12.74 2.88 12.90
N LEU A 179 -11.85 3.15 13.86
CA LEU A 179 -10.52 2.53 13.88
C LEU A 179 -10.35 1.46 14.95
N THR A 180 -11.35 1.17 15.78
CA THR A 180 -11.25 0.21 16.88
C THR A 180 -10.83 -1.16 16.36
N ALA A 181 -11.58 -1.73 15.42
CA ALA A 181 -11.23 -3.03 14.83
C ALA A 181 -9.86 -3.02 14.12
N TYR A 182 -9.50 -1.90 13.48
CA TYR A 182 -8.18 -1.75 12.84
C TYR A 182 -7.05 -1.79 13.86
N GLN A 183 -7.22 -1.09 14.99
CA GLN A 183 -6.23 -1.00 16.05
C GLN A 183 -6.09 -2.33 16.80
N ASP A 184 -7.20 -3.04 17.03
CA ASP A 184 -7.19 -4.37 17.64
C ASP A 184 -6.42 -5.38 16.75
N VAL A 185 -6.71 -5.40 15.45
CA VAL A 185 -5.96 -6.25 14.50
C VAL A 185 -4.47 -5.89 14.46
N ALA A 186 -4.15 -4.60 14.41
CA ALA A 186 -2.75 -4.14 14.41
C ALA A 186 -2.02 -4.59 15.69
N ALA A 187 -2.67 -4.47 16.85
CA ALA A 187 -2.09 -4.89 18.13
C ALA A 187 -1.82 -6.40 18.16
N GLU A 188 -2.78 -7.22 17.72
CA GLU A 188 -2.64 -8.68 17.69
C GLU A 188 -1.56 -9.14 16.70
N VAL A 189 -1.49 -8.52 15.51
CA VAL A 189 -0.43 -8.81 14.53
C VAL A 189 0.94 -8.46 15.09
N LEU A 190 1.10 -7.27 15.68
CA LEU A 190 2.37 -6.83 16.24
C LEU A 190 2.80 -7.68 17.45
N TRP A 191 1.85 -8.08 18.30
CA TRP A 191 2.11 -9.00 19.39
C TRP A 191 2.59 -10.35 18.86
N HIS A 192 1.88 -10.93 17.89
CA HIS A 192 2.26 -12.20 17.29
C HIS A 192 3.67 -12.11 16.68
N LEU A 193 3.93 -11.10 15.84
CA LEU A 193 5.25 -10.89 15.24
C LEU A 193 6.35 -10.76 16.30
N ARG A 194 6.13 -9.97 17.36
CA ARG A 194 7.11 -9.81 18.44
C ARG A 194 7.47 -11.14 19.08
N THR A 195 6.47 -11.96 19.42
CA THR A 195 6.69 -13.27 20.05
C THR A 195 7.39 -14.25 19.11
N THR A 196 7.00 -14.30 17.84
CA THR A 196 7.60 -15.20 16.85
C THR A 196 9.04 -14.80 16.51
N LEU A 197 9.32 -13.51 16.33
CA LEU A 197 10.66 -13.01 16.03
C LEU A 197 11.61 -13.20 17.23
N ALA A 198 11.16 -12.94 18.46
CA ALA A 198 11.97 -13.21 19.67
C ALA A 198 12.32 -14.70 19.79
N ALA A 199 11.34 -15.58 19.57
CA ALA A 199 11.58 -17.03 19.57
C ALA A 199 12.58 -17.46 18.47
N ALA A 200 12.50 -16.86 17.28
CA ALA A 200 13.44 -17.12 16.19
C ALA A 200 14.86 -16.64 16.49
N ALA A 201 15.01 -15.53 17.21
CA ALA A 201 16.30 -14.99 17.65
C ALA A 201 16.92 -15.73 18.84
N GLY A 202 16.22 -16.71 19.42
CA GLY A 202 16.66 -17.42 20.64
C GLY A 202 16.61 -16.53 21.89
N GLU A 203 15.91 -15.40 21.84
CA GLU A 203 15.69 -14.53 22.98
C GLU A 203 14.64 -15.18 23.92
N PRO A 204 14.81 -15.06 25.26
CA PRO A 204 13.78 -15.54 26.18
C PRO A 204 12.47 -14.83 25.84
N ALA A 205 11.37 -15.60 25.77
CA ALA A 205 10.05 -15.05 25.51
C ALA A 205 9.77 -13.93 26.52
N ALA A 206 9.83 -12.67 26.07
CA ALA A 206 9.47 -11.53 26.90
C ALA A 206 8.10 -11.83 27.51
N SER A 207 7.97 -11.77 28.84
CA SER A 207 6.82 -12.32 29.56
C SER A 207 5.52 -11.94 28.86
N ALA A 208 4.92 -12.92 28.19
CA ALA A 208 3.80 -12.71 27.30
C ALA A 208 2.53 -12.61 28.15
N VAL A 209 2.39 -11.49 28.86
CA VAL A 209 1.13 -11.11 29.51
C VAL A 209 0.46 -10.12 28.57
N ARG A 210 -0.75 -10.46 28.12
CA ARG A 210 -1.65 -9.60 27.35
C ARG A 210 -2.10 -8.41 28.20
#